data_AF-A0A4V1CHH2-F1
#
_entry.id   AF-A0A4V1CHH2-F1
#
_cell.length_a   1.000
_cell.length_b   1.000
_cell.length_c   1.000
_cell.angle_alpha   90.00
_cell.angle_beta   90.00
_cell.angle_gamma   90.00
#
_symmetry.space_group_name_H-M   'P 1'
#
loop_
_entity.id
_entity.type
_entity.pdbx_description
1 polymer ?
#
loop_
_entity_poly.entity_id
_entity_poly.type
_entity_poly.pdbx_seq_one_letter_code
_entity_poly.pdbx_strand_id
1 'polypeptide(L)'
;MCPGNWGKPKRQQQGEVLTGVEKEWADGFAARLQIGSKSKAGRGSRANTVKSLLQRGAELGQHDALLLLADRYGDDRFFDLKEPNVHADPLWIADLADRVGRYEWTLAWTVLAAEQGSIPAMKHLLQSEHRNDPLKAWTWFSLAKLLGTDLTRDNYQAIHEDGSDYDDDVGGPMFADGEDGVLLLAVDEHTKASANTAAQAFFQALQLARNPSASR
;
A
#
# COMPACT_ATOMS: atom_id res chain seq x y z
N MET A 1 24.59 1.06 34.92
CA MET A 1 25.83 0.80 34.16
C MET A 1 26.26 -0.63 34.44
N CYS A 2 26.07 -1.56 33.48
CA CYS A 2 26.57 -2.94 33.59
C CYS A 2 27.58 -3.17 32.46
N PRO A 3 28.81 -3.63 32.76
CA PRO A 3 29.90 -3.66 31.78
C PRO A 3 29.82 -4.85 30.82
N GLY A 4 30.18 -4.57 29.56
CA GLY A 4 30.42 -5.43 28.40
C GLY A 4 30.29 -6.96 28.53
N ASN A 5 29.21 -7.50 27.95
CA ASN A 5 28.95 -8.95 27.85
C ASN A 5 29.16 -9.53 26.43
N TRP A 6 29.94 -8.86 25.58
CA TRP A 6 30.07 -9.17 24.15
C TRP A 6 31.14 -10.23 23.80
N GLY A 7 31.84 -10.80 24.79
CA GLY A 7 33.00 -11.70 24.55
C GLY A 7 32.79 -13.19 24.88
N LYS A 8 31.71 -13.56 25.57
CA LYS A 8 31.51 -14.92 26.13
C LYS A 8 31.31 -16.03 25.06
N PRO A 9 30.56 -15.83 23.96
CA PRO A 9 30.35 -16.88 22.95
C PRO A 9 31.61 -17.26 22.16
N LYS A 10 32.57 -16.33 22.01
CA LYS A 10 33.85 -16.58 21.33
C LYS A 10 34.80 -17.45 22.15
N ARG A 11 34.73 -17.38 23.49
CA ARG A 11 35.60 -18.15 24.40
C ARG A 11 35.26 -19.64 24.45
N GLN A 12 33.97 -19.99 24.34
CA GLN A 12 33.55 -21.39 24.25
C GLN A 12 33.95 -22.04 22.91
N GLN A 13 33.97 -21.27 21.81
CA GLN A 13 34.51 -21.73 20.52
C GLN A 13 36.03 -21.92 20.53
N GLN A 14 36.75 -21.32 21.49
CA GLN A 14 38.19 -21.44 21.70
C GLN A 14 38.58 -22.59 22.66
N GLY A 15 37.61 -23.37 23.17
CA GLY A 15 37.88 -24.59 23.95
C GLY A 15 38.02 -24.40 25.46
N GLU A 16 37.68 -23.23 26.01
CA GLU A 16 37.64 -23.04 27.47
C GLU A 16 36.40 -23.73 28.08
N VAL A 17 36.62 -24.49 29.15
CA VAL A 17 35.55 -25.19 29.89
C VAL A 17 34.80 -24.19 30.78
N LEU A 18 33.69 -23.66 30.28
CA LEU A 18 32.77 -22.83 31.07
C LEU A 18 32.00 -23.71 32.06
N THR A 19 31.97 -23.33 33.35
CA THR A 19 31.25 -24.05 34.41
C THR A 19 30.26 -23.13 35.13
N GLY A 20 29.16 -23.68 35.63
CA GLY A 20 28.10 -22.94 36.33
C GLY A 20 27.25 -22.04 35.42
N VAL A 21 26.88 -20.87 35.93
CA VAL A 21 25.95 -19.91 35.30
C VAL A 21 26.42 -19.48 33.90
N GLU A 22 27.73 -19.41 33.65
CA GLU A 22 28.26 -19.01 32.35
C GLU A 22 27.96 -20.02 31.23
N LYS A 23 27.85 -21.31 31.57
CA LYS A 23 27.45 -22.37 30.64
C LYS A 23 25.96 -22.29 30.32
N GLU A 24 25.12 -22.06 31.32
CA GLU A 24 23.67 -21.90 31.13
C GLU A 24 23.33 -20.71 30.21
N TRP A 25 24.10 -19.63 30.31
CA TRP A 25 23.92 -18.45 29.46
C TRP A 25 24.36 -18.71 28.01
N ALA A 26 25.46 -19.44 27.82
CA ALA A 26 25.94 -19.78 26.48
C ALA A 26 25.03 -20.81 25.79
N ASP A 27 24.56 -21.81 26.53
CA ASP A 27 23.59 -22.81 26.05
C ASP A 27 22.23 -22.13 25.75
N GLY A 28 21.79 -21.19 26.57
CA GLY A 28 20.59 -20.38 26.32
C GLY A 28 20.70 -19.47 25.09
N PHE A 29 21.88 -18.89 24.84
CA PHE A 29 22.14 -18.10 23.63
C PHE A 29 22.18 -18.98 22.36
N ALA A 30 22.82 -20.15 22.43
CA ALA A 30 22.83 -21.12 21.33
C ALA A 30 21.43 -21.66 21.01
N ALA A 31 20.61 -21.95 22.04
CA ALA A 31 19.22 -22.35 21.86
C ALA A 31 18.39 -21.26 21.17
N ARG A 32 18.56 -19.99 21.54
CA ARG A 32 17.90 -18.85 20.87
C ARG A 32 18.32 -18.73 19.40
N LEU A 33 19.60 -18.95 19.09
CA LEU A 33 20.09 -18.97 17.70
C LEU A 33 19.50 -20.14 16.90
N GLN A 34 19.37 -21.33 17.49
CA GLN A 34 18.75 -22.48 16.84
C GLN A 34 17.25 -22.34 16.64
N ILE A 35 16.53 -21.73 17.60
CA ILE A 35 15.10 -21.42 17.44
C ILE A 35 14.94 -20.38 16.32
N GLY A 36 15.80 -19.35 16.30
CA GLY A 36 15.82 -18.35 15.24
C GLY A 36 16.12 -18.94 13.86
N SER A 37 17.07 -19.88 13.76
CA SER A 37 17.43 -20.53 12.49
C SER A 37 16.35 -21.50 11.99
N LYS A 38 15.72 -22.29 12.88
CA LYS A 38 14.60 -23.19 12.54
C LYS A 38 13.37 -22.41 12.07
N SER A 39 13.04 -21.30 12.74
CA SER A 39 11.96 -20.40 12.33
C SER A 39 12.22 -19.74 10.97
N LYS A 40 13.47 -19.34 10.69
CA LYS A 40 13.88 -18.79 9.39
C LYS A 40 13.85 -19.86 8.28
N ALA A 41 14.34 -21.07 8.54
CA ALA A 41 14.32 -22.18 7.60
C ALA A 41 12.88 -22.62 7.25
N GLY A 42 12.00 -22.73 8.26
CA GLY A 42 10.58 -23.02 8.05
C GLY A 42 9.83 -21.90 7.32
N ARG A 43 10.22 -20.64 7.51
CA ARG A 43 9.68 -19.50 6.75
C ARG A 43 10.15 -19.52 5.29
N GLY A 44 11.43 -19.81 5.04
CA GLY A 44 11.99 -19.95 3.70
C GLY A 44 11.41 -21.13 2.91
N SER A 45 11.21 -22.27 3.56
CA SER A 45 10.56 -23.43 2.92
C SER A 45 9.12 -23.14 2.51
N ARG A 46 8.32 -22.51 3.39
CA ARG A 46 6.94 -22.11 3.06
C ARG A 46 6.91 -21.06 1.96
N ALA A 47 7.83 -20.10 1.97
CA ALA A 47 7.94 -19.10 0.90
C ALA A 47 8.20 -19.76 -0.46
N ASN A 48 9.13 -20.73 -0.53
CA ASN A 48 9.38 -21.49 -1.76
C ASN A 48 8.15 -22.29 -2.23
N THR A 49 7.42 -22.94 -1.32
CA THR A 49 6.18 -23.64 -1.67
C THR A 49 5.13 -22.68 -2.22
N VAL A 50 4.91 -21.54 -1.55
CA VAL A 50 3.95 -20.53 -2.03
C VAL A 50 4.38 -19.97 -3.38
N LYS A 51 5.67 -19.67 -3.59
CA LYS A 51 6.18 -19.23 -4.89
C LYS A 51 5.87 -20.23 -5.99
N SER A 52 6.10 -21.53 -5.75
CA SER A 52 5.82 -22.59 -6.73
C SER A 52 4.33 -22.73 -7.07
N LEU A 53 3.44 -22.53 -6.08
CA LEU A 53 2.00 -22.54 -6.31
C LEU A 53 1.55 -21.35 -7.16
N LEU A 54 2.07 -20.16 -6.87
CA LEU A 54 1.79 -18.96 -7.64
C LEU A 54 2.34 -19.05 -9.07
N GLN A 55 3.54 -19.62 -9.25
CA GLN A 55 4.10 -19.88 -10.58
C GLN A 55 3.19 -20.82 -11.39
N ARG A 56 2.69 -21.88 -10.76
CA ARG A 56 1.74 -22.79 -11.42
C ARG A 56 0.41 -22.12 -11.75
N GLY A 57 -0.09 -21.23 -10.88
CA GLY A 57 -1.26 -20.40 -11.17
C GLY A 57 -1.03 -19.48 -12.38
N ALA A 58 0.14 -18.86 -12.46
CA ALA A 58 0.53 -18.03 -13.61
C ALA A 58 0.64 -18.85 -14.91
N GLU A 59 1.20 -20.07 -14.86
CA GLU A 59 1.24 -20.99 -16.01
C GLU A 59 -0.17 -21.40 -16.50
N LEU A 60 -1.14 -21.46 -15.58
CA LEU A 60 -2.55 -21.70 -15.89
C LEU A 60 -3.28 -20.45 -16.43
N GLY A 61 -2.58 -19.33 -16.58
CA GLY A 61 -3.14 -18.08 -17.10
C GLY A 61 -3.87 -17.23 -16.04
N GLN A 62 -3.69 -17.52 -14.75
CA GLN A 62 -4.28 -16.69 -13.70
C GLN A 62 -3.42 -15.45 -13.46
N HIS A 63 -3.86 -14.30 -13.96
CA HIS A 63 -3.11 -13.04 -13.85
C HIS A 63 -2.99 -12.52 -12.41
N ASP A 64 -3.97 -12.78 -11.54
CA ASP A 64 -3.87 -12.44 -10.11
C ASP A 64 -2.66 -13.12 -9.44
N ALA A 65 -2.27 -14.31 -9.90
CA ALA A 65 -1.10 -15.00 -9.38
C ALA A 65 0.20 -14.28 -9.77
N LEU A 66 0.25 -13.65 -10.95
CA LEU A 66 1.39 -12.82 -11.38
C LEU A 66 1.49 -11.56 -10.53
N LEU A 67 0.37 -10.91 -10.17
CA LEU A 67 0.37 -9.76 -9.26
C LEU A 67 0.90 -10.13 -7.86
N LEU A 68 0.51 -11.28 -7.33
CA LEU A 68 1.05 -11.76 -6.04
C LEU A 68 2.55 -12.12 -6.12
N LEU A 69 3.02 -12.59 -7.28
CA LEU A 69 4.45 -12.79 -7.52
C LEU A 69 5.21 -11.46 -7.58
N ALA A 70 4.62 -10.44 -8.21
CA ALA A 70 5.14 -9.09 -8.25
C ALA A 70 5.29 -8.50 -6.84
N ASP A 71 4.23 -8.54 -6.03
CA ASP A 71 4.22 -7.95 -4.69
C ASP A 71 5.20 -8.62 -3.73
N ARG A 72 5.30 -9.95 -3.77
CA ARG A 72 6.10 -10.71 -2.82
C ARG A 72 7.55 -10.91 -3.24
N TYR A 73 7.81 -10.98 -4.55
CA TYR A 73 9.11 -11.37 -5.09
C TYR A 73 9.68 -10.40 -6.13
N GLY A 74 8.97 -9.33 -6.49
CA GLY A 74 9.42 -8.33 -7.47
C GLY A 74 9.38 -8.82 -8.92
N ASP A 75 8.51 -9.79 -9.24
CA ASP A 75 8.33 -10.30 -10.60
C ASP A 75 7.50 -9.31 -11.45
N ASP A 76 8.05 -8.78 -12.53
CA ASP A 76 7.43 -7.72 -13.34
C ASP A 76 6.64 -8.23 -14.56
N ARG A 77 6.61 -9.56 -14.78
CA ARG A 77 5.97 -10.18 -15.96
C ARG A 77 4.49 -9.86 -16.13
N PHE A 78 3.80 -9.47 -15.05
CA PHE A 78 2.42 -9.02 -15.13
C PHE A 78 2.26 -7.81 -16.07
N PHE A 79 3.21 -6.87 -16.03
CA PHE A 79 3.13 -5.61 -16.78
C PHE A 79 3.41 -5.77 -18.28
N ASP A 80 3.92 -6.92 -18.72
CA ASP A 80 4.13 -7.23 -20.14
C ASP A 80 2.87 -7.80 -20.81
N LEU A 81 1.80 -8.04 -20.06
CA LEU A 81 0.53 -8.56 -20.58
C LEU A 81 -0.24 -7.47 -21.35
N LYS A 82 -0.79 -7.82 -22.52
CA LYS A 82 -1.56 -6.88 -23.36
C LYS A 82 -2.97 -6.60 -22.82
N GLU A 83 -3.64 -7.62 -22.29
CA GLU A 83 -5.02 -7.54 -21.78
C GLU A 83 -5.10 -8.23 -20.42
N PRO A 84 -4.65 -7.56 -19.34
CA PRO A 84 -4.69 -8.14 -18.01
C PRO A 84 -6.14 -8.22 -17.50
N ASN A 85 -6.70 -9.43 -17.47
CA ASN A 85 -7.93 -9.72 -16.73
C ASN A 85 -7.60 -10.01 -15.27
N VAL A 86 -7.92 -9.06 -14.38
CA VAL A 86 -7.62 -9.12 -12.94
C VAL A 86 -8.81 -8.65 -12.12
N HIS A 87 -8.93 -9.20 -10.92
CA HIS A 87 -9.95 -8.79 -9.94
C HIS A 87 -9.39 -7.89 -8.83
N ALA A 88 -8.07 -7.66 -8.83
CA ALA A 88 -7.42 -6.83 -7.85
C ALA A 88 -7.79 -5.34 -8.00
N ASP A 89 -7.72 -4.60 -6.90
CA ASP A 89 -7.93 -3.15 -6.90
C ASP A 89 -6.91 -2.47 -7.84
N PRO A 90 -7.35 -1.73 -8.86
CA PRO A 90 -6.47 -0.98 -9.76
C PRO A 90 -5.48 -0.05 -9.05
N LEU A 91 -5.87 0.54 -7.91
CA LEU A 91 -4.96 1.43 -7.17
C LEU A 91 -3.78 0.64 -6.58
N TRP A 92 -4.05 -0.55 -6.04
CA TRP A 92 -2.99 -1.43 -5.55
C TRP A 92 -2.04 -1.88 -6.66
N ILE A 93 -2.54 -2.09 -7.88
CA ILE A 93 -1.71 -2.41 -9.04
C ILE A 93 -0.81 -1.23 -9.41
N ALA A 94 -1.31 0.01 -9.32
CA ALA A 94 -0.49 1.21 -9.52
C ALA A 94 0.65 1.29 -8.50
N ASP A 95 0.36 1.13 -7.21
CA ASP A 95 1.39 1.11 -6.14
C ASP A 95 2.39 -0.02 -6.33
N LEU A 96 1.93 -1.16 -6.84
CA LEU A 96 2.80 -2.29 -7.15
C LEU A 96 3.73 -1.99 -8.33
N ALA A 97 3.22 -1.31 -9.37
CA ALA A 97 4.01 -0.88 -10.51
C ALA A 97 5.14 0.06 -10.07
N ASP A 98 4.85 1.02 -9.21
CA ASP A 98 5.84 1.93 -8.62
C ASP A 98 6.92 1.17 -7.85
N ARG A 99 6.52 0.24 -6.96
CA ARG A 99 7.46 -0.59 -6.17
C ARG A 99 8.37 -1.48 -7.02
N VAL A 100 7.86 -1.98 -8.16
CA VAL A 100 8.62 -2.83 -9.09
C VAL A 100 9.44 -2.01 -10.09
N GLY A 101 9.26 -0.68 -10.12
CA GLY A 101 10.01 0.25 -10.98
C GLY A 101 9.42 0.41 -12.39
N ARG A 102 8.14 0.06 -12.55
CA ARG A 102 7.35 0.13 -13.80
C ARG A 102 6.46 1.37 -13.80
N TYR A 103 7.08 2.54 -13.67
CA TYR A 103 6.41 3.83 -13.50
C TYR A 103 5.45 4.18 -14.65
N GLU A 104 5.70 3.68 -15.86
CA GLU A 104 4.87 3.90 -17.03
C GLU A 104 3.42 3.40 -16.84
N TRP A 105 3.25 2.34 -16.04
CA TRP A 105 1.94 1.75 -15.76
C TRP A 105 1.26 2.39 -14.55
N THR A 106 2.02 3.05 -13.67
CA THR A 106 1.50 3.63 -12.42
C THR A 106 0.40 4.64 -12.70
N LEU A 107 0.64 5.58 -13.63
CA LEU A 107 -0.35 6.58 -14.01
C LEU A 107 -1.60 5.96 -14.65
N ALA A 108 -1.42 5.00 -15.57
CA ALA A 108 -2.54 4.36 -16.27
C ALA A 108 -3.49 3.65 -15.30
N TRP A 109 -2.93 2.88 -14.35
CA TRP A 109 -3.71 2.18 -13.33
C TRP A 109 -4.33 3.14 -12.30
N THR A 110 -3.64 4.22 -11.94
CA THR A 110 -4.22 5.25 -11.05
C THR A 110 -5.42 5.95 -11.70
N VAL A 111 -5.34 6.28 -12.99
CA VAL A 111 -6.47 6.86 -13.73
C VAL A 111 -7.63 5.87 -13.79
N LEU A 112 -7.36 4.60 -14.08
CA LEU A 112 -8.39 3.56 -14.08
C LEU A 112 -9.06 3.42 -12.70
N ALA A 113 -8.28 3.47 -11.61
CA ALA A 113 -8.81 3.44 -10.26
C ALA A 113 -9.71 4.65 -9.96
N ALA A 114 -9.28 5.85 -10.38
CA ALA A 114 -10.07 7.07 -10.24
C ALA A 114 -11.37 7.01 -11.05
N GLU A 115 -11.32 6.50 -12.28
CA GLU A 115 -12.50 6.28 -13.12
C GLU A 115 -13.49 5.27 -12.51
N GLN A 116 -13.00 4.30 -11.74
CA GLN A 116 -13.80 3.36 -10.95
C GLN A 116 -14.33 3.94 -9.63
N GLY A 117 -14.02 5.20 -9.32
CA GLY A 117 -14.54 5.92 -8.15
C GLY A 117 -13.65 5.85 -6.92
N SER A 118 -12.39 5.43 -7.05
CA SER A 118 -11.43 5.43 -5.94
C SER A 118 -11.04 6.87 -5.54
N ILE A 119 -11.48 7.31 -4.36
CA ILE A 119 -11.15 8.62 -3.80
C ILE A 119 -9.63 8.78 -3.56
N PRO A 120 -8.91 7.79 -2.99
CA PRO A 120 -7.46 7.88 -2.82
C PRO A 120 -6.73 8.05 -4.17
N ALA A 121 -7.19 7.38 -5.23
CA ALA A 121 -6.61 7.53 -6.56
C ALA A 121 -6.80 8.94 -7.13
N MET A 122 -8.01 9.51 -6.98
CA MET A 122 -8.29 10.89 -7.38
C MET A 122 -7.40 11.88 -6.64
N LYS A 123 -7.21 11.69 -5.33
CA LYS A 123 -6.32 12.52 -4.51
C LYS A 123 -4.87 12.42 -4.98
N HIS A 124 -4.39 11.19 -5.24
CA HIS A 124 -3.03 10.96 -5.73
C HIS A 124 -2.78 11.67 -7.07
N LEU A 125 -3.72 11.56 -8.03
CA LEU A 125 -3.62 12.24 -9.33
C LEU A 125 -3.57 13.77 -9.20
N LEU A 126 -4.30 14.34 -8.24
CA LEU A 126 -4.31 15.78 -8.00
C LEU A 126 -2.98 16.30 -7.46
N GLN A 127 -2.32 15.51 -6.59
CA GLN A 127 -1.09 15.91 -5.94
C GLN A 127 0.15 15.70 -6.82
N SER A 128 0.12 14.68 -7.68
CA SER A 128 1.24 14.29 -8.54
C SER A 128 1.10 14.85 -9.97
N GLU A 129 0.52 14.08 -10.88
CA GLU A 129 0.60 14.26 -12.33
C GLU A 129 -0.31 15.38 -12.85
N HIS A 130 -1.52 15.51 -12.31
CA HIS A 130 -2.51 16.48 -12.79
C HIS A 130 -2.48 17.81 -12.04
N ARG A 131 -1.50 18.03 -11.15
CA ARG A 131 -1.34 19.31 -10.44
C ARG A 131 -1.21 20.50 -11.39
N ASN A 132 -0.56 20.29 -12.53
CA ASN A 132 -0.30 21.32 -13.53
C ASN A 132 -1.37 21.39 -14.64
N ASP A 133 -2.37 20.49 -14.63
CA ASP A 133 -3.50 20.49 -15.56
C ASP A 133 -4.78 20.88 -14.80
N PRO A 134 -5.15 22.18 -14.83
CA PRO A 134 -6.26 22.65 -14.01
C PRO A 134 -7.60 22.03 -14.41
N LEU A 135 -7.81 21.70 -15.70
CA LEU A 135 -9.05 21.08 -16.14
C LEU A 135 -9.22 19.69 -15.51
N LYS A 136 -8.16 18.86 -15.58
CA LYS A 136 -8.19 17.53 -14.97
C LYS A 136 -8.29 17.60 -13.46
N ALA A 137 -7.56 18.53 -12.82
CA ALA A 137 -7.62 18.69 -11.38
C ALA A 137 -9.04 19.03 -10.90
N TRP A 138 -9.68 20.03 -11.54
CA TRP A 138 -11.06 20.36 -11.21
C TRP A 138 -12.05 19.24 -11.54
N THR A 139 -11.75 18.39 -12.52
CA THR A 139 -12.59 17.22 -12.85
C THR A 139 -12.57 16.19 -11.73
N TRP A 140 -11.38 15.79 -11.27
CA TRP A 140 -11.25 14.82 -10.17
C TRP A 140 -11.81 15.35 -8.86
N PHE A 141 -11.57 16.63 -8.55
CA PHE A 141 -12.18 17.28 -7.39
C PHE A 141 -13.71 17.25 -7.43
N SER A 142 -14.29 17.62 -8.58
CA SER A 142 -15.75 17.66 -8.75
C SER A 142 -16.36 16.26 -8.68
N LEU A 143 -15.66 15.25 -9.20
CA LEU A 143 -16.06 13.84 -9.11
C LEU A 143 -16.05 13.34 -7.66
N ALA A 144 -14.99 13.62 -6.90
CA ALA A 144 -14.91 13.27 -5.48
C ALA A 144 -16.06 13.93 -4.68
N LYS A 145 -16.38 15.19 -4.99
CA LYS A 145 -17.51 15.90 -4.38
C LYS A 145 -18.86 15.26 -4.70
N LEU A 146 -19.07 14.78 -5.93
CA LEU A 146 -20.26 14.02 -6.31
C LEU A 146 -20.36 12.67 -5.57
N LEU A 147 -19.22 12.06 -5.25
CA LEU A 147 -19.14 10.85 -4.42
C LEU A 147 -19.26 11.16 -2.91
N GLY A 148 -19.40 12.43 -2.53
CA GLY A 148 -19.63 12.87 -1.14
C GLY A 148 -18.37 13.19 -0.35
N THR A 149 -17.19 13.24 -0.98
CA THR A 149 -15.93 13.58 -0.30
C THR A 149 -15.38 14.92 -0.80
N ASP A 150 -15.08 15.84 0.11
CA ASP A 150 -14.42 17.09 -0.22
C ASP A 150 -12.90 16.97 -0.01
N LEU A 151 -12.16 16.88 -1.11
CA LEU A 151 -10.70 16.71 -1.08
C LEU A 151 -9.93 17.98 -0.67
N THR A 152 -10.58 19.14 -0.59
CA THR A 152 -9.91 20.40 -0.21
C THR A 152 -9.87 20.64 1.29
N ARG A 153 -10.62 19.85 2.06
CA ARG A 153 -10.65 19.95 3.52
C ARG A 153 -9.57 19.07 4.10
N ASP A 154 -8.83 19.62 5.06
CA ASP A 154 -7.93 18.84 5.88
C ASP A 154 -8.75 17.83 6.69
N ASN A 155 -8.21 16.63 6.83
CA ASN A 155 -8.82 15.57 7.62
C ASN A 155 -7.84 15.15 8.71
N TYR A 156 -7.79 15.94 9.79
CA TYR A 156 -6.97 15.65 10.97
C TYR A 156 -7.85 15.19 12.12
N GLN A 157 -7.40 14.13 12.78
CA GLN A 157 -7.97 13.59 14.01
C GLN A 157 -6.90 13.56 15.10
N ALA A 158 -7.35 13.74 16.34
CA ALA A 158 -6.50 13.57 17.49
C ALA A 158 -6.42 12.08 17.83
N ILE A 159 -5.21 11.56 18.03
CA ILE A 159 -4.96 10.17 18.43
C ILE A 159 -4.06 10.10 19.66
N HIS A 160 -4.16 9.00 20.39
CA HIS A 160 -3.21 8.60 21.43
C HIS A 160 -1.91 8.04 20.82
N GLU A 161 -0.90 7.80 21.66
CA GLU A 161 0.39 7.22 21.24
C GLU A 161 0.25 5.83 20.59
N ASP A 162 -0.80 5.08 20.94
CA ASP A 162 -1.10 3.76 20.40
C ASP A 162 -1.90 3.79 19.08
N GLY A 163 -2.26 4.99 18.59
CA GLY A 163 -3.04 5.18 17.37
C GLY A 163 -4.56 5.11 17.54
N SER A 164 -5.06 4.95 18.76
CA SER A 164 -6.50 5.02 19.02
C SER A 164 -7.00 6.47 19.03
N ASP A 165 -8.29 6.67 18.73
CA ASP A 165 -8.93 7.99 18.77
C ASP A 165 -8.77 8.61 20.16
N TYR A 166 -8.36 9.88 20.18
CA TYR A 166 -8.12 10.57 21.45
C TYR A 166 -9.44 10.87 22.16
N ASP A 167 -9.61 10.31 23.36
CA ASP A 167 -10.62 10.76 24.32
C ASP A 167 -9.98 11.57 25.46
N ASP A 168 -10.70 12.57 25.93
CA ASP A 168 -10.25 13.42 27.05
C ASP A 168 -10.41 12.75 28.41
N ASP A 169 -11.14 11.63 28.47
CA ASP A 169 -11.40 10.83 29.67
C ASP A 169 -10.19 9.98 30.09
N VAL A 170 -9.42 9.43 29.14
CA VAL A 170 -8.16 8.71 29.39
C VAL A 170 -7.02 9.69 29.64
N GLY A 171 -6.99 10.79 28.87
CA GLY A 171 -5.94 11.80 28.92
C GLY A 171 -4.56 11.30 28.47
N GLY A 172 -3.59 12.21 28.35
CA GLY A 172 -2.22 11.88 27.93
C GLY A 172 -1.71 12.76 26.79
N PRO A 173 -0.55 12.44 26.19
CA PRO A 173 -0.07 13.17 25.03
C PRO A 173 -1.03 12.99 23.85
N MET A 174 -1.42 14.10 23.25
CA MET A 174 -2.27 14.15 22.06
C MET A 174 -1.38 14.31 20.81
N PHE A 175 -1.59 13.45 19.81
CA PHE A 175 -0.94 13.54 18.51
C PHE A 175 -1.98 13.85 17.44
N ALA A 176 -1.59 14.61 16.41
CA ALA A 176 -2.43 14.82 15.24
C ALA A 176 -2.06 13.77 14.18
N ASP A 177 -3.04 13.02 13.73
CA ASP A 177 -2.93 12.11 12.60
C ASP A 177 -3.95 12.48 11.53
N GLY A 178 -3.63 12.25 10.27
CA GLY A 178 -4.47 12.64 9.15
C GLY A 178 -3.71 13.27 8.01
N GLU A 179 -4.46 13.88 7.11
CA GLU A 179 -3.93 14.33 5.83
C GLU A 179 -4.37 15.75 5.48
N ASP A 180 -3.45 16.52 4.91
CA ASP A 180 -3.72 17.82 4.33
C ASP A 180 -4.73 17.71 3.17
N GLY A 181 -5.54 18.75 3.04
CA GLY A 181 -6.39 19.00 1.88
C GLY A 181 -5.56 19.30 0.63
N VAL A 182 -6.15 19.02 -0.53
CA VAL A 182 -5.53 19.29 -1.82
C VAL A 182 -5.68 20.76 -2.19
N LEU A 183 -4.55 21.41 -2.49
CA LEU A 183 -4.53 22.78 -3.01
C LEU A 183 -4.85 22.79 -4.52
N LEU A 184 -6.00 23.36 -4.88
CA LEU A 184 -6.41 23.53 -6.27
C LEU A 184 -6.02 24.92 -6.79
N LEU A 185 -5.47 24.96 -8.01
CA LEU A 185 -5.24 26.21 -8.72
C LEU A 185 -6.58 26.87 -9.05
N ALA A 186 -6.69 28.18 -8.80
CA ALA A 186 -7.86 28.95 -9.18
C ALA A 186 -7.95 29.02 -10.72
N VAL A 187 -9.13 28.71 -11.26
CA VAL A 187 -9.42 28.74 -12.69
C VAL A 187 -10.66 29.57 -12.98
N ASP A 188 -10.83 29.95 -14.24
CA ASP A 188 -12.01 30.63 -14.75
C ASP A 188 -13.26 29.75 -14.70
N GLU A 189 -14.43 30.39 -14.76
CA GLU A 189 -15.71 29.71 -14.61
C GLU A 189 -16.02 28.74 -15.77
N HIS A 190 -15.50 29.01 -16.98
CA HIS A 190 -15.70 28.13 -18.12
C HIS A 190 -14.94 26.81 -17.95
N THR A 191 -13.71 26.87 -17.44
CA THR A 191 -12.91 25.68 -17.09
C THR A 191 -13.61 24.86 -15.99
N LYS A 192 -14.16 25.50 -14.96
CA LYS A 192 -14.94 24.79 -13.92
C LYS A 192 -16.20 24.12 -14.48
N ALA A 193 -16.94 24.81 -15.35
CA ALA A 193 -18.14 24.26 -15.97
C ALA A 193 -17.82 23.03 -16.83
N SER A 194 -16.72 23.08 -17.58
CA SER A 194 -16.23 21.97 -18.39
C SER A 194 -15.79 20.79 -17.52
N ALA A 195 -15.03 21.04 -16.44
CA ALA A 195 -14.64 20.03 -15.47
C ALA A 195 -15.84 19.36 -14.77
N ASN A 196 -16.85 20.15 -14.39
CA ASN A 196 -18.09 19.63 -13.81
C ASN A 196 -18.85 18.73 -14.79
N THR A 197 -18.88 19.10 -16.07
CA THR A 197 -19.53 18.29 -17.11
C THR A 197 -18.82 16.95 -17.27
N ALA A 198 -17.49 16.95 -17.31
CA ALA A 198 -16.69 15.72 -17.37
C ALA A 198 -16.88 14.85 -16.11
N ALA A 199 -16.85 15.45 -14.92
CA ALA A 199 -17.09 14.75 -13.66
C ALA A 199 -18.47 14.10 -13.59
N GLN A 200 -19.51 14.78 -14.08
CA GLN A 200 -20.85 14.21 -14.17
C GLN A 200 -20.92 13.01 -15.11
N ALA A 201 -20.22 13.06 -16.26
CA ALA A 201 -20.16 11.93 -17.18
C ALA A 201 -19.55 10.68 -16.51
N PHE A 202 -18.43 10.85 -15.79
CA PHE A 202 -17.83 9.77 -15.01
C PHE A 202 -18.77 9.25 -13.92
N PHE A 203 -19.41 10.14 -13.16
CA PHE A 203 -20.35 9.74 -12.12
C PHE A 203 -21.53 8.94 -12.67
N GLN A 204 -22.09 9.34 -13.82
CA GLN A 204 -23.16 8.59 -14.48
C GLN A 204 -22.69 7.20 -14.93
N ALA A 205 -21.50 7.09 -15.51
CA ALA A 205 -20.91 5.81 -15.90
C ALA A 205 -20.75 4.88 -14.68
N LEU A 206 -20.29 5.42 -13.54
CA LEU A 206 -20.17 4.69 -12.28
C LEU A 206 -21.52 4.19 -11.75
N GLN A 207 -22.56 5.03 -11.81
CA GLN A 207 -23.88 4.63 -11.34
C GLN A 207 -24.49 3.54 -12.22
N LEU A 208 -24.28 3.60 -13.55
CA LEU A 208 -24.70 2.56 -14.48
C LEU A 208 -23.95 1.24 -14.23
N ALA A 209 -22.64 1.30 -13.97
CA ALA A 209 -21.86 0.12 -13.64
C ALA A 209 -22.31 -0.54 -12.32
N ARG A 210 -22.75 0.26 -11.33
CA ARG A 210 -23.27 -0.22 -10.04
C ARG A 210 -24.69 -0.76 -10.13
N ASN A 211 -25.54 -0.21 -10.99
CA ASN A 211 -26.94 -0.60 -11.18
C ASN A 211 -27.24 -1.00 -12.65
N PRO A 212 -26.81 -2.19 -13.09
CA PRO A 212 -27.03 -2.65 -14.47
C PRO A 212 -28.50 -2.94 -14.80
N SER A 213 -29.40 -2.92 -13.81
CA SER A 213 -30.83 -3.14 -13.96
C SER A 213 -31.64 -1.89 -14.29
N ALA A 214 -31.06 -0.69 -14.22
CA ALA A 214 -31.76 0.59 -14.45
C ALA A 214 -31.87 0.98 -15.94
N SER A 215 -31.32 0.16 -16.85
CA SER A 215 -31.26 0.42 -18.30
C SER A 215 -32.14 -0.50 -19.15
N ARG A 216 -33.16 -1.14 -18.56
CA ARG A 216 -34.20 -1.90 -19.29
C ARG A 216 -35.56 -1.22 -19.27
#